data_AF-A0A4Y8PE87-F1
#
_entry.id   AF-A0A4Y8PE87-F1
#
_cell.length_a   1.000
_cell.length_b   1.000
_cell.length_c   1.000
_cell.angle_alpha   90.00
_cell.angle_beta   90.00
_cell.angle_gamma   90.00
#
_symmetry.space_group_name_H-M   'P 1'
#
loop_
_entity.id
_entity.type
_entity.pdbx_description
1 polymer ?
#
loop_
_entity_poly.entity_id
_entity_poly.type
_entity_poly.pdbx_seq_one_letter_code
_entity_poly.pdbx_strand_id
1 'polypeptide(L)'
;MQDLDPSLAIPYWDWKSTSQQDLPHWVSGFTDPVKTPLQAEIPMWVAPGDPKELNAIAQTIPTVLQHSAYTELTRSPEIARNLVHLWVDGIMAQIPTAPVHPIFWMHQANLDRLWWTWQESRVGQGKHPNLPGGRAVLDPWGYREEDTRDILQLGYQYVGAPFPSQ
;
A
#
# COMPACT_ATOMS: atom_id res chain seq x y z
N MET A 1 -4.39 16.80 -1.42
CA MET A 1 -4.47 17.01 0.05
C MET A 1 -3.52 18.10 0.50
N GLN A 2 -2.25 18.05 0.10
CA GLN A 2 -1.28 19.09 0.46
C GLN A 2 -1.58 20.47 -0.13
N ASP A 3 -2.26 20.54 -1.29
CA ASP A 3 -2.80 21.80 -1.83
C ASP A 3 -3.88 22.43 -0.93
N LEU A 4 -4.54 21.61 -0.09
CA LEU A 4 -5.54 22.09 0.88
C LEU A 4 -4.89 22.38 2.23
N ASP A 5 -4.00 21.50 2.68
CA ASP A 5 -3.20 21.66 3.90
C ASP A 5 -1.84 20.95 3.73
N PRO A 6 -0.74 21.71 3.66
CA PRO A 6 0.59 21.17 3.39
C PRO A 6 1.13 20.27 4.52
N SER A 7 0.52 20.29 5.71
CA SER A 7 0.89 19.42 6.83
C SER A 7 0.33 18.00 6.70
N LEU A 8 -0.62 17.78 5.79
CA LEU A 8 -1.26 16.48 5.61
C LEU A 8 -0.37 15.50 4.82
N ALA A 9 -0.29 14.28 5.36
CA ALA A 9 0.25 13.11 4.69
C ALA A 9 -0.71 11.94 4.85
N ILE A 10 -0.64 10.95 3.95
CA ILE A 10 -1.40 9.71 4.10
C ILE A 10 -0.74 8.86 5.19
N PRO A 11 -1.43 8.53 6.30
CA PRO A 11 -0.87 7.62 7.29
C PRO A 11 -0.82 6.20 6.74
N TYR A 12 0.24 5.44 7.05
CA TYR A 12 0.29 4.01 6.76
C TYR A 12 -0.37 3.21 7.90
N TRP A 13 -1.06 2.13 7.54
CA TRP A 13 -1.58 1.14 8.51
C TRP A 13 -0.58 -0.01 8.64
N ASP A 14 0.20 -0.07 9.71
CA ASP A 14 1.25 -1.09 9.90
C ASP A 14 0.70 -2.44 10.39
N TRP A 15 -0.14 -3.07 9.59
CA TRP A 15 -0.71 -4.39 9.88
C TRP A 15 0.33 -5.51 10.04
N LYS A 16 1.61 -5.26 9.70
CA LYS A 16 2.73 -6.15 10.03
C LYS A 16 3.02 -6.16 11.53
N SER A 17 2.84 -5.03 12.20
CA SER A 17 2.99 -4.94 13.65
C SER A 17 1.76 -5.52 14.33
N THR A 18 1.96 -6.50 15.22
CA THR A 18 0.87 -7.11 16.00
C THR A 18 0.12 -6.12 16.88
N SER A 19 0.74 -4.98 17.23
CA SER A 19 0.10 -3.90 17.98
C SER A 19 -0.72 -2.92 17.12
N GLN A 20 -0.71 -3.08 15.79
CA GLN A 20 -1.38 -2.20 14.83
C GLN A 20 -2.23 -2.98 13.82
N GLN A 21 -2.68 -4.18 14.18
CA GLN A 21 -3.54 -5.03 13.35
C GLN A 21 -5.02 -4.66 13.40
N ASP A 22 -5.43 -3.87 14.37
CA ASP A 22 -6.78 -3.32 14.39
C ASP A 22 -6.93 -2.23 13.33
N LEU A 23 -8.09 -2.18 12.69
CA LEU A 23 -8.44 -1.03 11.87
C LEU A 23 -8.50 0.23 12.76
N PRO A 24 -7.97 1.39 12.30
CA PRO A 24 -8.12 2.63 13.04
C PRO A 24 -9.61 2.91 13.32
N HIS A 25 -9.97 3.23 14.56
CA HIS A 25 -11.39 3.35 14.97
C HIS A 25 -12.24 4.31 14.11
N TRP A 26 -11.63 5.36 13.55
CA TRP A 26 -12.33 6.30 12.67
C TRP A 26 -12.72 5.68 11.32
N VAL A 27 -12.01 4.63 10.88
CA VAL A 27 -12.27 3.92 9.62
C VAL A 27 -13.61 3.19 9.69
N SER A 28 -13.93 2.56 10.82
CA SER A 28 -15.25 1.94 11.03
C SER A 28 -16.41 2.95 11.10
N GLY A 29 -16.11 4.23 11.32
CA GLY A 29 -17.10 5.31 11.30
C GLY A 29 -17.37 5.87 9.91
N PHE A 30 -16.61 5.46 8.89
CA PHE A 30 -16.76 5.93 7.52
C PHE A 30 -17.83 5.11 6.78
N THR A 31 -19.11 5.40 7.03
CA THR A 31 -20.23 4.60 6.50
C THR A 31 -21.11 5.34 5.49
N ASP A 32 -20.91 6.65 5.32
CA ASP A 32 -21.71 7.45 4.40
C ASP A 32 -21.47 7.01 2.95
N PRO A 33 -22.52 6.70 2.18
CA PRO A 33 -22.36 6.30 0.79
C PRO A 33 -21.71 7.39 -0.04
N VAL A 34 -20.76 6.99 -0.89
CA VAL A 34 -20.08 7.91 -1.81
C VAL A 34 -20.72 7.80 -3.19
N LYS A 35 -20.99 8.95 -3.80
CA LYS A 35 -21.45 9.03 -5.19
C LYS A 35 -20.26 9.15 -6.12
N THR A 36 -20.23 8.35 -7.18
CA THR A 36 -19.19 8.45 -8.20
C THR A 36 -19.82 8.71 -9.56
N PRO A 37 -19.07 9.24 -10.55
CA PRO A 37 -19.59 9.40 -11.90
C PRO A 37 -20.07 8.09 -12.55
N LEU A 38 -19.54 6.95 -12.09
CA LEU A 38 -19.82 5.61 -12.64
C LEU A 38 -20.91 4.85 -11.88
N GLN A 39 -21.20 5.24 -10.63
CA GLN A 39 -22.16 4.55 -9.78
C GLN A 39 -22.85 5.54 -8.84
N ALA A 40 -24.20 5.52 -8.84
CA ALA A 40 -25.03 6.49 -8.14
C ALA A 40 -24.74 6.55 -6.64
N GLU A 41 -24.57 5.40 -5.99
CA GLU A 41 -24.17 5.28 -4.58
C GLU A 41 -23.34 4.00 -4.38
N ILE A 42 -22.20 4.14 -3.70
CA ILE A 42 -21.33 3.04 -3.28
C ILE A 42 -21.42 2.93 -1.76
N PRO A 43 -21.89 1.79 -1.21
CA PRO A 43 -21.96 1.61 0.23
C PRO A 43 -20.55 1.51 0.83
N MET A 44 -20.27 2.33 1.84
CA MET A 44 -18.99 2.32 2.55
C MET A 44 -19.07 1.39 3.76
N TRP A 45 -18.53 0.18 3.61
CA TRP A 45 -18.43 -0.76 4.72
C TRP A 45 -17.23 -1.69 4.54
N VAL A 46 -16.73 -2.17 5.67
CA VAL A 46 -15.67 -3.17 5.79
C VAL A 46 -16.13 -4.23 6.80
N ALA A 47 -15.66 -5.46 6.66
CA ALA A 47 -15.94 -6.55 7.59
C ALA A 47 -14.67 -7.37 7.86
N PRO A 48 -13.76 -6.86 8.69
CA PRO A 48 -12.50 -7.54 8.98
C PRO A 48 -12.68 -9.00 9.43
N GLY A 49 -11.86 -9.89 8.85
CA GLY A 49 -11.81 -11.31 9.18
C GLY A 49 -11.12 -11.62 10.51
N ASP A 50 -10.73 -12.88 10.72
CA ASP A 50 -10.10 -13.31 11.98
C ASP A 50 -8.72 -12.64 12.14
N PRO A 51 -8.43 -11.94 13.25
CA PRO A 51 -7.10 -11.37 13.52
C PRO A 51 -5.94 -12.38 13.39
N LYS A 52 -6.18 -13.68 13.60
CA LYS A 52 -5.17 -14.72 13.40
C LYS A 52 -4.77 -14.87 11.94
N GLU A 53 -5.68 -14.65 11.00
CA GLU A 53 -5.40 -14.69 9.56
C GLU A 53 -4.52 -13.50 9.16
N LEU A 54 -4.84 -12.30 9.64
CA LEU A 54 -4.00 -11.11 9.41
C LEU A 54 -2.61 -11.30 10.01
N ASN A 55 -2.53 -11.88 11.21
CA ASN A 55 -1.25 -12.20 11.83
C ASN A 55 -0.44 -13.21 11.01
N ALA A 56 -1.08 -14.28 10.52
CA ALA A 56 -0.43 -15.25 9.63
C ALA A 56 0.12 -14.58 8.36
N ILE A 57 -0.63 -13.67 7.75
CA ILE A 57 -0.17 -12.87 6.59
C ILE A 57 1.04 -12.02 6.99
N ALA A 58 0.94 -11.27 8.10
CA ALA A 58 2.01 -10.40 8.61
C ALA A 58 3.33 -11.17 8.86
N GLN A 59 3.25 -12.40 9.36
CA GLN A 59 4.41 -13.26 9.63
C GLN A 59 5.16 -13.69 8.36
N THR A 60 4.54 -13.63 7.18
CA THR A 60 5.22 -13.93 5.91
C THR A 60 6.16 -12.81 5.46
N ILE A 61 5.88 -11.56 5.87
CA ILE A 61 6.55 -10.37 5.33
C ILE A 61 8.06 -10.34 5.58
N PRO A 62 8.61 -10.69 6.76
CA PRO A 62 10.05 -10.76 6.95
C PRO A 62 10.74 -11.66 5.94
N THR A 63 10.16 -12.82 5.61
CA THR A 63 10.69 -13.74 4.60
C THR A 63 10.63 -13.13 3.21
N VAL A 64 9.50 -12.51 2.87
CA VAL A 64 9.30 -11.83 1.57
C VAL A 64 10.35 -10.75 1.32
N LEU A 65 10.67 -9.95 2.34
CA LEU A 65 11.69 -8.89 2.24
C LEU A 65 13.13 -9.41 2.11
N GLN A 66 13.37 -10.72 2.28
CA GLN A 66 14.69 -11.33 2.04
C GLN A 66 14.88 -11.78 0.59
N HIS A 67 13.86 -11.72 -0.25
CA HIS A 67 14.02 -12.07 -1.67
C HIS A 67 14.85 -11.00 -2.38
N SER A 68 15.94 -11.43 -3.02
CA SER A 68 16.87 -10.55 -3.74
C SER A 68 16.46 -10.29 -5.20
N ALA A 69 15.49 -11.04 -5.73
CA ALA A 69 14.96 -10.84 -7.07
C ALA A 69 13.68 -10.01 -7.02
N TYR A 70 13.63 -8.93 -7.81
CA TYR A 70 12.47 -8.07 -7.94
C TYR A 70 11.18 -8.85 -8.26
N THR A 71 11.25 -9.83 -9.16
CA THR A 71 10.08 -10.62 -9.58
C THR A 71 9.52 -11.54 -8.48
N GLU A 72 10.36 -11.94 -7.53
CA GLU A 72 9.94 -12.72 -6.35
C GLU A 72 9.37 -11.80 -5.27
N LEU A 73 9.91 -10.58 -5.18
CA LEU A 73 9.37 -9.50 -4.36
C LEU A 73 8.10 -8.88 -4.94
N THR A 74 7.77 -8.96 -6.23
CA THR A 74 6.44 -8.50 -6.67
C THR A 74 5.39 -9.56 -6.36
N ARG A 75 5.69 -10.84 -6.58
CA ARG A 75 4.71 -11.92 -6.37
C ARG A 75 4.19 -11.98 -4.93
N SER A 76 5.06 -11.88 -3.93
CA SER A 76 4.66 -12.18 -2.54
C SER A 76 3.96 -11.03 -1.78
N PRO A 77 4.38 -9.75 -1.89
CA PRO A 77 3.63 -8.58 -1.44
C PRO A 77 2.36 -8.32 -2.25
N GLU A 78 2.29 -8.69 -3.54
CA GLU A 78 1.00 -8.67 -4.25
C GLU A 78 0.04 -9.73 -3.69
N ILE A 79 0.56 -10.90 -3.30
CA ILE A 79 -0.22 -11.89 -2.56
C ILE A 79 -0.63 -11.32 -1.19
N ALA A 80 0.27 -10.74 -0.41
CA ALA A 80 -0.05 -10.16 0.88
C ALA A 80 -1.03 -8.98 0.78
N ARG A 81 -0.87 -8.09 -0.21
CA ARG A 81 -1.82 -7.04 -0.59
C ARG A 81 -3.18 -7.65 -0.83
N ASN A 82 -3.28 -8.60 -1.76
CA ASN A 82 -4.55 -9.22 -2.12
C ASN A 82 -5.20 -9.90 -0.92
N LEU A 83 -4.42 -10.58 -0.07
CA LEU A 83 -4.91 -11.23 1.14
C LEU A 83 -5.41 -10.23 2.18
N VAL A 84 -4.75 -9.08 2.36
CA VAL A 84 -5.23 -8.03 3.29
C VAL A 84 -6.48 -7.34 2.73
N HIS A 85 -6.57 -7.11 1.42
CA HIS A 85 -7.80 -6.63 0.78
C HIS A 85 -8.99 -7.56 1.06
N LEU A 86 -8.78 -8.87 0.91
CA LEU A 86 -9.78 -9.89 1.21
C LEU A 86 -10.08 -10.00 2.71
N TRP A 87 -9.07 -9.83 3.56
CA TRP A 87 -9.24 -9.87 5.01
C TRP A 87 -10.05 -8.68 5.53
N VAL A 88 -9.86 -7.46 5.00
CA VAL A 88 -10.68 -6.30 5.36
C VAL A 88 -12.12 -6.46 4.85
N ASP A 89 -12.28 -7.16 3.72
CA ASP A 89 -13.55 -7.48 3.06
C ASP A 89 -14.40 -6.24 2.73
N GLY A 90 -15.65 -6.46 2.33
CA GLY A 90 -16.60 -5.42 1.95
C GLY A 90 -16.12 -4.65 0.74
N ILE A 91 -16.01 -3.33 0.87
CA ILE A 91 -15.52 -2.51 -0.23
C ILE A 91 -14.06 -2.80 -0.58
N MET A 92 -13.24 -3.25 0.38
CA MET A 92 -11.83 -3.56 0.13
C MET A 92 -11.62 -4.82 -0.71
N ALA A 93 -12.59 -5.73 -0.77
CA ALA A 93 -12.58 -6.89 -1.66
C ALA A 93 -13.00 -6.56 -3.10
N GLN A 94 -13.50 -5.36 -3.37
CA GLN A 94 -14.03 -4.96 -4.67
C GLN A 94 -13.01 -4.11 -5.45
N ILE A 95 -12.33 -4.72 -6.42
CA ILE A 95 -11.31 -4.03 -7.25
C ILE A 95 -11.75 -2.65 -7.77
N PRO A 96 -12.96 -2.47 -8.38
CA PRO A 96 -13.32 -1.18 -8.97
C PRO A 96 -13.63 -0.08 -7.95
N THR A 97 -13.98 -0.44 -6.71
CA THR A 97 -14.51 0.49 -5.71
C THR A 97 -13.68 0.58 -4.44
N ALA A 98 -12.71 -0.31 -4.23
CA ALA A 98 -11.79 -0.29 -3.10
C ALA A 98 -11.12 1.09 -2.89
N PRO A 99 -10.66 1.80 -3.94
CA PRO A 99 -10.03 3.12 -3.78
C PRO A 99 -10.91 4.22 -3.18
N VAL A 100 -12.22 4.01 -3.10
CA VAL A 100 -13.18 4.98 -2.55
C VAL A 100 -13.11 5.03 -1.02
N HIS A 101 -12.64 3.96 -0.36
CA HIS A 101 -12.57 3.89 1.10
C HIS A 101 -11.20 4.37 1.62
N PRO A 102 -11.12 5.21 2.68
CA PRO A 102 -9.83 5.74 3.18
C PRO A 102 -8.81 4.67 3.57
N ILE A 103 -9.26 3.51 4.08
CA ILE A 103 -8.37 2.40 4.45
C ILE A 103 -7.55 1.86 3.27
N PHE A 104 -8.05 2.01 2.04
CA PHE A 104 -7.32 1.64 0.83
C PHE A 104 -5.98 2.37 0.77
N TRP A 105 -6.01 3.69 0.93
CA TRP A 105 -4.82 4.52 0.84
C TRP A 105 -3.84 4.26 1.97
N MET A 106 -4.33 3.98 3.18
CA MET A 106 -3.48 3.59 4.31
C MET A 106 -2.81 2.23 4.11
N HIS A 107 -3.54 1.28 3.50
CA HIS A 107 -3.00 -0.03 3.14
C HIS A 107 -1.93 0.08 2.06
N GLN A 108 -2.19 0.84 0.99
CA GLN A 108 -1.22 1.09 -0.08
C GLN A 108 0.03 1.83 0.44
N ALA A 109 -0.13 2.82 1.34
CA ALA A 109 0.99 3.51 1.97
C ALA A 109 1.89 2.55 2.78
N ASN A 110 1.32 1.53 3.45
CA ASN A 110 2.17 0.54 4.13
C ASN A 110 2.91 -0.37 3.14
N LEU A 111 2.29 -0.74 2.01
CA LEU A 111 2.96 -1.51 0.95
C LEU A 111 4.11 -0.73 0.32
N ASP A 112 3.88 0.54 -0.01
CA ASP A 112 4.91 1.45 -0.54
C ASP A 112 6.05 1.64 0.47
N ARG A 113 5.75 1.79 1.77
CA ARG A 113 6.77 1.80 2.82
C ARG A 113 7.60 0.51 2.85
N LEU A 114 6.97 -0.66 2.73
CA LEU A 114 7.68 -1.95 2.72
C LEU A 114 8.56 -2.08 1.48
N TRP A 115 8.07 -1.61 0.33
CA TRP A 115 8.82 -1.55 -0.92
C TRP A 115 10.06 -0.67 -0.80
N TRP A 116 9.90 0.57 -0.34
CA TRP A 116 10.99 1.50 -0.11
C TRP A 116 12.03 0.93 0.86
N THR A 117 11.57 0.32 1.96
CA THR A 117 12.45 -0.34 2.94
C THR A 117 13.26 -1.47 2.31
N TRP A 118 12.65 -2.26 1.42
CA TRP A 118 13.38 -3.30 0.69
C TRP A 118 14.39 -2.71 -0.29
N GLN A 119 13.97 -1.71 -1.08
CA GLN A 119 14.80 -1.08 -2.12
C GLN A 119 16.09 -0.50 -1.52
N GLU A 120 15.99 0.16 -0.37
CA GLU A 120 17.13 0.74 0.36
C GLU A 120 17.92 -0.29 1.19
N SER A 121 17.42 -1.51 1.33
CA SER A 121 18.13 -2.55 2.08
C SER A 121 19.31 -3.15 1.28
N ARG A 122 20.22 -3.82 2.00
CA ARG A 122 21.30 -4.61 1.39
C ARG A 122 20.81 -5.74 0.48
N VAL A 123 19.55 -6.17 0.63
CA VAL A 123 18.94 -7.23 -0.20
C VAL A 123 18.42 -6.65 -1.51
N GLY A 124 17.71 -5.51 -1.44
CA GLY A 124 17.13 -4.84 -2.59
C GLY A 124 18.16 -4.12 -3.44
N GLN A 125 19.14 -3.44 -2.84
CA GLN A 125 20.24 -2.77 -3.57
C GLN A 125 19.76 -1.86 -4.70
N GLY A 126 18.67 -1.13 -4.48
CA GLY A 126 18.07 -0.26 -5.48
C GLY A 126 17.49 -0.98 -6.71
N LYS A 127 17.24 -2.30 -6.64
CA LYS A 127 16.67 -3.08 -7.75
C LYS A 127 15.26 -2.62 -8.11
N HIS A 128 14.98 -2.66 -9.40
CA HIS A 128 13.75 -2.20 -10.03
C HIS A 128 13.41 -3.15 -11.20
N PRO A 129 12.17 -3.13 -11.73
CA PRO A 129 11.82 -4.01 -12.84
C PRO A 129 12.57 -3.59 -14.11
N ASN A 130 12.84 -4.57 -14.97
CA ASN A 130 13.30 -4.29 -16.33
C ASN A 130 12.10 -4.18 -17.28
N LEU A 131 11.55 -2.96 -17.42
CA LEU A 131 10.39 -2.68 -18.29
C LEU A 131 10.83 -1.93 -19.56
N PRO A 132 10.87 -2.58 -20.74
CA PRO A 132 11.27 -1.90 -21.96
C PRO A 132 10.14 -1.05 -22.56
N GLY A 133 10.52 0.10 -23.13
CA GLY A 133 9.66 0.92 -23.99
C GLY A 133 8.39 1.41 -23.29
N GLY A 134 7.24 1.21 -23.94
CA GLY A 134 5.93 1.61 -23.42
C GLY A 134 5.49 0.83 -22.18
N ARG A 135 6.09 -0.34 -21.88
CA ARG A 135 5.74 -1.13 -20.69
C ARG A 135 6.15 -0.46 -19.38
N ALA A 136 7.04 0.53 -19.44
CA ALA A 136 7.43 1.33 -18.29
C ALA A 136 6.45 2.46 -18.02
N VAL A 137 5.52 2.78 -18.94
CA VAL A 137 4.58 3.89 -18.78
C VAL A 137 3.42 3.46 -17.88
N LEU A 138 3.12 4.28 -16.88
CA LEU A 138 2.05 4.11 -15.91
C LEU A 138 0.80 4.85 -16.42
N ASP A 139 -0.03 4.12 -17.17
CA ASP A 139 -1.32 4.63 -17.59
C ASP A 139 -2.26 4.86 -16.38
N PRO A 140 -3.09 5.93 -16.38
CA PRO A 140 -3.22 6.95 -17.42
C PRO A 140 -2.33 8.19 -17.22
N TRP A 141 -1.40 8.17 -16.27
CA TRP A 141 -0.70 9.38 -15.80
C TRP A 141 0.49 9.80 -16.66
N GLY A 142 1.01 8.91 -17.52
CA GLY A 142 2.14 9.21 -18.40
C GLY A 142 3.50 9.22 -17.70
N TYR A 143 3.54 9.07 -16.37
CA TYR A 143 4.76 8.77 -15.63
C TYR A 143 5.36 7.44 -16.08
N ARG A 144 6.66 7.31 -15.95
CA ARG A 144 7.39 6.07 -16.14
C ARG A 144 7.71 5.46 -14.78
N GLU A 145 7.86 4.14 -14.71
CA GLU A 145 8.27 3.46 -13.49
C GLU A 145 9.57 4.03 -12.92
N GLU A 146 10.49 4.47 -13.77
CA GLU A 146 11.74 5.11 -13.33
C GLU A 146 11.52 6.45 -12.61
N ASP A 147 10.43 7.16 -12.92
CA ASP A 147 10.05 8.41 -12.26
C ASP A 147 9.52 8.19 -10.84
N THR A 148 9.19 6.95 -10.47
CA THR A 148 8.56 6.61 -9.18
C THR A 148 9.51 5.93 -8.19
N ARG A 149 10.80 5.81 -8.51
CA ARG A 149 11.76 5.03 -7.71
C ARG A 149 12.26 5.76 -6.47
N ASP A 150 12.16 7.09 -6.42
CA ASP A 150 12.68 7.92 -5.33
C ASP A 150 11.55 8.70 -4.69
N ILE A 151 11.14 8.27 -3.49
CA ILE A 151 10.03 8.87 -2.75
C ILE A 151 10.31 10.33 -2.36
N LEU A 152 11.59 10.71 -2.22
CA LEU A 152 11.97 12.08 -1.90
C LEU A 152 11.76 13.01 -3.10
N GLN A 153 11.98 12.52 -4.33
CA GLN A 153 11.63 13.26 -5.55
C GLN A 153 10.13 13.42 -5.73
N LEU A 154 9.35 12.45 -5.21
CA LEU A 154 7.89 12.53 -5.15
C LEU A 154 7.38 13.41 -3.98
N GLY A 155 8.30 13.96 -3.16
CA GLY A 155 7.97 14.92 -2.11
C GLY A 155 7.44 14.32 -0.80
N TYR A 156 7.68 13.02 -0.54
CA TYR A 156 7.25 12.39 0.71
C TYR A 156 8.32 11.49 1.34
N GLN A 157 8.14 11.18 2.62
CA GLN A 157 9.03 10.31 3.39
C GLN A 157 8.24 9.52 4.44
N TYR A 158 8.77 8.37 4.84
CA TYR A 158 8.21 7.57 5.94
C TYR A 158 9.00 7.77 7.22
N VAL A 159 8.29 7.97 8.34
CA VAL A 159 8.91 8.00 9.67
C VAL A 159 9.43 6.61 10.02
N GLY A 160 10.71 6.50 10.39
CA GLY A 160 11.32 5.26 10.85
C GLY A 160 11.74 4.26 9.77
N ALA A 161 11.71 4.63 8.48
CA ALA A 161 12.44 3.88 7.46
C ALA A 161 13.95 4.09 7.68
N PRO A 162 14.80 3.04 7.55
CA PRO A 162 16.24 3.21 7.69
C PRO A 162 16.73 4.20 6.63
N PHE A 163 17.21 5.36 7.05
CA PHE A 163 17.95 6.25 6.18
C PHE A 163 19.30 5.60 5.86
N PRO A 164 19.76 5.58 4.60
CA PRO A 164 21.18 5.36 4.37
C PRO A 164 21.95 6.45 5.10
N SER A 165 22.84 6.03 6.01
CA SER A 165 23.84 6.92 6.57
C SER A 165 24.61 7.58 5.42
N GLN A 166 24.64 8.91 5.39
CA GLN A 166 25.56 9.66 4.54
C GLN A 166 27.01 9.23 4.78
#